data_AF-A0A4E0S1C1-F1
#
_entry.id   AF-A0A4E0S1C1-F1
#
_cell.length_a   1.000
_cell.length_b   1.000
_cell.length_c   1.000
_cell.angle_alpha   90.00
_cell.angle_beta   90.00
_cell.angle_gamma   90.00
#
_symmetry.space_group_name_H-M   'P 1'
#
loop_
_entity.id
_entity.type
_entity.pdbx_description
1 polymer ?
#
loop_
_entity_poly.entity_id
_entity_poly.type
_entity_poly.pdbx_seq_one_letter_code
_entity_poly.pdbx_strand_id
1 'polypeptide(L)'
;CFTAESIPRVLVGFDTRDSSPQLAAEVRQGVEAMHGFCLCLNLVTTPQLHYAVYHMNQRTQHESPRKQPVVPDLCQIYVNRFTTRFCRGLDGLKQMKESSPVQPVLLNIDCANGIGSKVLSLVRHEMTNSDCPVRLQLYNTQTKRSDWLNKNCGADFIKLNGKAPHIYDRDPGAFPLDPGNRWATIDGDGDRLLYFYIPDAPDSTTGTGDEPKIVLLDGDRISCLFATFIKRLLPQDRKLTIGVIQTAYANAASSIYLEHELGVPVVCVPTGVKHLHRAAQKFDFGIYFEANGHGTVLYSSAALERARSLTPDHPLVVFVSLTNTTIGDAITDIMMVEYALAYLGWSLSDWAGLYKEFASRQLKVTVERPHLIQTVDAERRISCPAQLQDAIDEVVESVQKATNQPNASRAFVRPSGTENMVRVYAESITQPLTDWLATKVAILTHRLARGTGEPLPDPGSMPLP
;
A
#
# COMPACT_ATOMS: atom_id res chain seq x y z
N CYS A 1 -39.58 -5.54 -28.83
CA CYS A 1 -39.03 -4.20 -29.07
C CYS A 1 -37.66 -4.11 -28.40
N PHE A 2 -36.57 -4.26 -29.16
CA PHE A 2 -35.23 -3.95 -28.67
C PHE A 2 -35.17 -2.43 -28.47
N THR A 3 -35.26 -2.01 -27.21
CA THR A 3 -35.20 -0.62 -26.78
C THR A 3 -33.78 -0.11 -26.96
N ALA A 4 -33.58 0.90 -27.83
CA ALA A 4 -32.36 1.67 -28.07
C ALA A 4 -31.03 0.90 -27.92
N GLU A 5 -30.43 0.46 -29.03
CA GLU A 5 -29.14 -0.24 -29.07
C GLU A 5 -28.08 0.50 -28.22
N SER A 6 -27.82 -0.03 -27.02
CA SER A 6 -26.74 0.46 -26.17
C SER A 6 -25.44 -0.16 -26.66
N ILE A 7 -24.59 0.64 -27.31
CA ILE A 7 -23.25 0.22 -27.73
C ILE A 7 -22.40 -0.01 -26.46
N PRO A 8 -21.89 -1.23 -26.20
CA PRO A 8 -21.00 -1.49 -25.07
C PRO A 8 -19.77 -0.58 -25.13
N ARG A 9 -19.37 0.00 -24.00
CA ARG A 9 -18.21 0.89 -23.92
C ARG A 9 -17.15 0.30 -23.00
N VAL A 10 -15.93 0.16 -23.50
CA VAL A 10 -14.79 -0.38 -22.76
C VAL A 10 -13.70 0.66 -22.72
N LEU A 11 -13.14 0.92 -21.54
CA LEU A 11 -11.95 1.76 -21.38
C LEU A 11 -10.74 0.85 -21.21
N VAL A 12 -9.66 1.16 -21.91
CA VAL A 12 -8.39 0.42 -21.85
C VAL A 12 -7.28 1.41 -21.52
N GLY A 13 -6.40 1.02 -20.62
CA GLY A 13 -5.17 1.74 -20.29
C GLY A 13 -4.09 0.71 -19.97
N PHE A 14 -2.83 1.13 -19.98
CA PHE A 14 -1.71 0.22 -19.78
C PHE A 14 -0.48 0.91 -19.18
N ASP A 15 0.41 0.10 -18.59
CA ASP A 15 1.67 0.54 -17.97
C ASP A 15 2.81 0.71 -19.00
N THR A 16 4.05 0.85 -18.55
CA THR A 16 5.22 1.09 -19.40
C THR A 16 5.91 -0.18 -19.91
N ARG A 17 5.32 -1.38 -19.77
CA ARG A 17 5.94 -2.61 -20.30
C ARG A 17 5.95 -2.61 -21.83
N ASP A 18 6.98 -3.22 -22.41
CA ASP A 18 7.16 -3.25 -23.87
C ASP A 18 6.01 -3.98 -24.61
N SER A 19 5.41 -4.99 -23.98
CA SER A 19 4.28 -5.74 -24.54
C SER A 19 2.93 -5.01 -24.42
N SER A 20 2.82 -4.00 -23.56
CA SER A 20 1.56 -3.34 -23.22
C SER A 20 0.83 -2.72 -24.42
N PRO A 21 1.49 -1.97 -25.34
CA PRO A 21 0.82 -1.40 -26.51
C PRO A 21 0.21 -2.46 -27.43
N GLN A 22 0.90 -3.57 -27.65
CA GLN A 22 0.42 -4.65 -28.51
C GLN A 22 -0.79 -5.34 -27.88
N LEU A 23 -0.71 -5.69 -26.59
CA LEU A 23 -1.83 -6.32 -25.88
C LEU A 23 -3.06 -5.41 -25.82
N ALA A 24 -2.89 -4.10 -25.64
CA ALA A 24 -3.99 -3.14 -25.69
C ALA A 24 -4.65 -3.07 -27.08
N ALA A 25 -3.87 -3.22 -28.15
CA ALA A 25 -4.40 -3.32 -29.51
C ALA A 25 -5.21 -4.60 -29.73
N GLU A 26 -4.80 -5.74 -29.16
CA GLU A 26 -5.57 -6.98 -29.19
C GLU A 26 -6.89 -6.86 -28.42
N VAL A 27 -6.89 -6.23 -27.24
CA VAL A 27 -8.12 -5.94 -26.48
C VAL A 27 -9.08 -5.09 -27.32
N ARG A 28 -8.56 -4.03 -27.96
CA ARG A 28 -9.36 -3.17 -28.83
C ARG A 28 -9.98 -3.95 -29.99
N GLN A 29 -9.22 -4.80 -30.67
CA GLN A 29 -9.72 -5.65 -31.75
C GLN A 29 -10.85 -6.56 -31.26
N GLY A 30 -10.70 -7.18 -30.09
CA GLY A 30 -11.74 -8.02 -29.49
C GLY A 30 -13.02 -7.26 -29.17
N VAL A 31 -12.92 -6.03 -28.64
CA VAL A 31 -14.09 -5.17 -28.36
C VAL A 31 -14.80 -4.76 -29.65
N GLU A 32 -14.04 -4.33 -30.66
CA GLU A 32 -14.57 -3.91 -31.96
C GLU A 32 -15.24 -5.07 -32.71
N ALA A 33 -14.69 -6.29 -32.62
CA ALA A 33 -15.29 -7.51 -33.19
C ALA A 33 -16.65 -7.84 -32.58
N MET A 34 -16.89 -7.43 -31.33
CA MET A 34 -18.18 -7.57 -30.63
C MET A 34 -19.10 -6.35 -30.82
N HIS A 35 -18.80 -5.48 -31.79
CA HIS A 35 -19.50 -4.21 -32.05
C HIS A 35 -19.50 -3.24 -30.85
N GLY A 36 -18.54 -3.37 -29.95
CA GLY A 36 -18.32 -2.45 -28.84
C GLY A 36 -17.48 -1.24 -29.23
N PHE A 37 -17.54 -0.20 -28.42
CA PHE A 37 -16.69 0.99 -28.52
C PHE A 37 -15.56 0.90 -27.50
N CYS A 38 -14.31 0.89 -27.97
CA CYS A 38 -13.12 0.85 -27.13
C CYS A 38 -12.46 2.23 -27.06
N LEU A 39 -12.36 2.79 -25.86
CA LEU A 39 -11.61 4.02 -25.60
C LEU A 39 -10.25 3.67 -24.97
N CYS A 40 -9.17 3.93 -25.70
CA CYS A 40 -7.80 3.72 -25.19
C CYS A 40 -7.25 5.01 -24.57
N LEU A 41 -6.97 4.97 -23.27
CA LEU A 41 -6.30 6.04 -22.50
C LEU A 41 -4.77 5.98 -22.64
N ASN A 42 -4.25 4.89 -23.23
CA ASN A 42 -2.82 4.60 -23.36
C ASN A 42 -2.14 4.49 -21.99
N LEU A 43 -1.04 5.22 -21.80
CA LEU A 43 -0.21 5.17 -20.61
C LEU A 43 -0.90 5.82 -19.39
N VAL A 44 -1.35 4.98 -18.46
CA VAL A 44 -2.02 5.40 -17.21
C VAL A 44 -1.62 4.46 -16.08
N THR A 45 -1.67 4.96 -14.85
CA THR A 45 -1.56 4.08 -13.66
C THR A 45 -2.82 3.22 -13.54
N THR A 46 -2.71 2.08 -12.84
CA THR A 46 -3.87 1.23 -12.52
C THR A 46 -5.01 2.05 -11.85
N PRO A 47 -4.72 2.91 -10.85
CA PRO A 47 -5.76 3.72 -10.21
C PRO A 47 -6.38 4.80 -11.10
N GLN A 48 -5.61 5.39 -12.04
CA GLN A 48 -6.15 6.33 -13.02
C GLN A 48 -7.18 5.67 -13.92
N LEU A 49 -6.94 4.43 -14.37
CA LEU A 49 -7.91 3.68 -15.17
C LEU A 49 -9.19 3.38 -14.38
N HIS A 50 -9.06 2.95 -13.12
CA HIS A 50 -10.21 2.72 -12.24
C HIS A 50 -11.02 4.01 -12.00
N TYR A 51 -10.33 5.12 -11.73
CA TYR A 51 -10.96 6.42 -11.57
C TYR A 51 -11.67 6.87 -12.86
N ALA A 52 -11.05 6.68 -14.02
CA ALA A 52 -11.63 7.00 -15.32
C ALA A 52 -12.94 6.24 -15.58
N VAL A 53 -12.96 4.93 -15.30
CA VAL A 53 -14.16 4.09 -15.41
C VAL A 53 -15.25 4.57 -14.45
N TYR A 54 -14.90 4.83 -13.19
CA TYR A 54 -15.85 5.36 -12.20
C TYR A 54 -16.43 6.72 -12.63
N HIS A 55 -15.56 7.65 -13.00
CA HIS A 55 -15.95 9.01 -13.39
C HIS A 55 -16.87 9.03 -14.62
N MET A 56 -16.58 8.21 -15.63
CA MET A 56 -17.43 8.09 -16.83
C MET A 56 -18.82 7.56 -16.50
N ASN A 57 -18.92 6.56 -15.61
CA ASN A 57 -20.21 5.98 -15.22
C ASN A 57 -21.04 6.87 -14.29
N GLN A 58 -20.41 7.76 -13.51
CA GLN A 58 -21.14 8.74 -12.70
C GLN A 58 -21.71 9.88 -13.55
N ARG A 59 -21.01 10.31 -14.63
CA ARG A 59 -21.53 11.34 -15.54
C ARG A 59 -22.73 10.87 -16.36
N THR A 60 -22.73 9.62 -16.83
CA THR A 60 -23.82 9.06 -17.63
C THR A 60 -25.13 8.92 -16.86
N GLN A 61 -25.12 8.92 -15.53
CA GLN A 61 -26.36 8.98 -14.72
C GLN A 61 -27.09 10.33 -14.81
N HIS A 62 -26.38 11.40 -15.20
CA HIS A 62 -26.89 12.77 -15.18
C HIS A 62 -26.97 13.46 -16.55
N GLU A 63 -26.51 12.81 -17.62
CA GLU A 63 -26.51 13.38 -18.98
C GLU A 63 -27.51 12.67 -19.91
N SER A 64 -28.25 13.45 -20.70
CA SER A 64 -29.07 12.90 -21.80
C SER A 64 -28.19 12.26 -22.88
N PRO A 65 -28.62 11.15 -23.51
CA PRO A 65 -27.79 10.44 -24.49
C PRO A 65 -27.43 11.34 -25.68
N ARG A 66 -26.16 11.74 -25.78
CA ARG A 66 -25.61 12.45 -26.93
C ARG A 66 -25.27 11.45 -28.05
N LYS A 67 -25.47 11.87 -29.31
CA LYS A 67 -25.16 11.07 -30.52
C LYS A 67 -23.66 10.77 -30.69
N GLN A 68 -22.78 11.61 -30.14
CA GLN A 68 -21.33 11.34 -30.05
C GLN A 68 -20.81 11.80 -28.68
N PRO A 69 -20.18 10.92 -27.89
CA PRO A 69 -19.59 11.31 -26.61
C PRO A 69 -18.31 12.13 -26.86
N VAL A 70 -18.27 13.36 -26.35
CA VAL A 70 -17.00 14.07 -26.17
C VAL A 70 -16.25 13.32 -25.08
N VAL A 71 -15.13 12.69 -25.42
CA VAL A 71 -14.28 12.04 -24.43
C VAL A 71 -13.43 13.12 -23.76
N PRO A 72 -13.64 13.41 -22.46
CA PRO A 72 -12.80 14.37 -21.77
C PRO A 72 -11.40 13.81 -21.53
N ASP A 73 -10.43 14.67 -21.27
CA ASP A 73 -9.11 14.24 -20.80
C ASP A 73 -9.21 13.72 -19.35
N LEU A 74 -9.42 12.41 -19.22
CA LEU A 74 -9.63 11.75 -17.93
C LEU A 74 -8.36 11.78 -17.06
N CYS A 75 -7.18 11.78 -17.68
CA CYS A 75 -5.90 11.87 -16.98
C CYS A 75 -5.72 13.24 -16.35
N GLN A 76 -5.97 14.31 -17.11
CA GLN A 76 -5.89 15.67 -16.57
C GLN A 76 -6.99 15.94 -15.52
N ILE A 77 -8.20 15.42 -15.72
CA ILE A 77 -9.28 15.52 -14.72
C ILE A 77 -8.85 14.89 -13.39
N TYR A 78 -8.22 13.71 -13.44
CA TYR A 78 -7.69 13.05 -12.25
C TYR A 78 -6.64 13.92 -11.55
N VAL A 79 -5.61 14.36 -12.28
CA VAL A 79 -4.50 15.15 -11.71
C VAL A 79 -5.00 16.46 -11.10
N ASN A 80 -5.81 17.22 -11.84
CA ASN A 80 -6.36 18.49 -11.38
C ASN A 80 -7.24 18.31 -10.15
N ARG A 81 -8.14 17.31 -10.17
CA ARG A 81 -9.07 17.07 -9.06
C ARG A 81 -8.33 16.88 -7.74
N PHE A 82 -7.36 15.98 -7.70
CA PHE A 82 -6.69 15.63 -6.45
C PHE A 82 -5.66 16.69 -6.05
N THR A 83 -4.89 17.21 -7.01
CA THR A 83 -3.84 18.19 -6.71
C THR A 83 -4.43 19.52 -6.22
N THR A 84 -5.48 20.05 -6.86
CA THR A 84 -6.13 21.28 -6.42
C THR A 84 -6.73 21.14 -5.02
N ARG A 85 -7.33 19.99 -4.70
CA ARG A 85 -7.89 19.71 -3.35
C ARG A 85 -6.80 19.63 -2.29
N PHE A 86 -5.67 19.01 -2.63
CA PHE A 86 -4.53 18.87 -1.73
C PHE A 86 -3.90 20.22 -1.42
N CYS A 87 -3.56 21.02 -2.45
CA CYS A 87 -2.96 22.34 -2.27
C CYS A 87 -3.87 23.24 -1.42
N ARG A 88 -5.16 23.34 -1.77
CA ARG A 88 -6.14 24.11 -0.99
C ARG A 88 -6.27 23.61 0.44
N GLY A 89 -6.27 22.29 0.64
CA GLY A 89 -6.32 21.68 1.96
C GLY A 89 -5.16 22.13 2.84
N LEU A 90 -3.93 22.09 2.30
CA LEU A 90 -2.73 22.53 3.01
C LEU A 90 -2.76 24.03 3.33
N ASP A 91 -3.26 24.86 2.41
CA ASP A 91 -3.44 26.29 2.68
C ASP A 91 -4.45 26.54 3.79
N GLY A 92 -5.55 25.77 3.83
CA GLY A 92 -6.49 25.79 4.95
C GLY A 92 -5.85 25.44 6.30
N LEU A 93 -4.92 24.49 6.32
CA LEU A 93 -4.16 24.17 7.55
C LEU A 93 -3.24 25.31 7.99
N LYS A 94 -2.58 26.01 7.05
CA LYS A 94 -1.74 27.18 7.36
C LYS A 94 -2.56 28.27 8.03
N GLN A 95 -3.76 28.55 7.50
CA GLN A 95 -4.66 29.57 8.04
C GLN A 95 -5.17 29.22 9.44
N MET A 96 -5.47 27.94 9.71
CA MET A 96 -5.95 27.51 11.03
C MET A 96 -4.90 27.57 12.14
N LYS A 97 -3.62 27.37 11.84
CA LYS A 97 -2.58 27.21 12.87
C LYS A 97 -1.99 28.54 13.38
N GLU A 98 -2.33 29.71 12.83
CA GLU A 98 -1.75 31.03 13.20
C GLU A 98 -0.22 30.99 13.46
N SER A 99 0.49 30.10 12.75
CA SER A 99 1.86 29.70 13.09
C SER A 99 2.85 30.21 12.04
N SER A 100 4.09 30.42 12.50
CA SER A 100 5.31 30.73 11.75
C SER A 100 5.40 30.05 10.38
N PRO A 101 6.14 30.63 9.41
CA PRO A 101 6.24 30.11 8.04
C PRO A 101 6.56 28.62 8.03
N VAL A 102 5.64 27.83 7.48
CA VAL A 102 5.82 26.39 7.27
C VAL A 102 6.94 26.24 6.24
N GLN A 103 8.09 25.74 6.69
CA GLN A 103 9.19 25.40 5.79
C GLN A 103 8.69 24.39 4.75
N PRO A 104 9.04 24.56 3.46
CA PRO A 104 8.62 23.63 2.44
C PRO A 104 9.09 22.21 2.78
N VAL A 105 8.18 21.25 2.72
CA VAL A 105 8.51 19.82 2.89
C VAL A 105 9.00 19.31 1.55
N LEU A 106 10.24 18.83 1.50
CA LEU A 106 10.76 18.09 0.35
C LEU A 106 10.43 16.60 0.52
N LEU A 107 9.65 16.05 -0.40
CA LEU A 107 9.34 14.62 -0.48
C LEU A 107 10.08 14.01 -1.67
N ASN A 108 11.01 13.09 -1.39
CA ASN A 108 11.68 12.29 -2.40
C ASN A 108 10.80 11.08 -2.75
N ILE A 109 10.62 10.79 -4.03
CA ILE A 109 9.77 9.68 -4.50
C ILE A 109 10.54 8.78 -5.45
N ASP A 110 10.75 7.54 -5.03
CA ASP A 110 11.17 6.45 -5.91
C ASP A 110 9.96 5.97 -6.74
N CYS A 111 10.00 6.23 -8.04
CA CYS A 111 8.92 5.90 -8.97
C CYS A 111 9.07 4.54 -9.67
N ALA A 112 10.01 3.70 -9.22
CA ALA A 112 10.25 2.34 -9.72
C ALA A 112 10.51 2.21 -11.24
N ASN A 113 10.88 3.30 -11.91
CA ASN A 113 10.94 3.43 -13.37
C ASN A 113 9.59 3.12 -14.07
N GLY A 114 8.49 3.22 -13.32
CA GLY A 114 7.14 2.89 -13.75
C GLY A 114 6.31 4.09 -14.20
N ILE A 115 5.06 3.83 -14.59
CA ILE A 115 4.15 4.82 -15.16
C ILE A 115 3.80 5.94 -14.17
N GLY A 116 3.83 5.66 -12.86
CA GLY A 116 3.56 6.64 -11.82
C GLY A 116 4.45 7.89 -11.88
N SER A 117 5.70 7.76 -12.36
CA SER A 117 6.61 8.90 -12.57
C SER A 117 6.05 9.99 -13.50
N LYS A 118 5.33 9.60 -14.55
CA LYS A 118 4.73 10.55 -15.52
C LYS A 118 3.59 11.31 -14.87
N VAL A 119 2.76 10.62 -14.09
CA VAL A 119 1.62 11.23 -13.40
C VAL A 119 2.10 12.16 -12.29
N LEU A 120 3.06 11.71 -11.48
CA LEU A 120 3.68 12.52 -10.42
C LEU A 120 4.42 13.74 -10.99
N SER A 121 4.94 13.66 -12.21
CA SER A 121 5.52 14.83 -12.88
C SER A 121 4.48 15.91 -13.19
N LEU A 122 3.26 15.52 -13.59
CA LEU A 122 2.14 16.44 -13.78
C LEU A 122 1.66 17.00 -12.45
N VAL A 123 1.51 16.15 -11.43
CA VAL A 123 1.17 16.57 -10.05
C VAL A 123 2.18 17.58 -9.53
N ARG A 124 3.48 17.33 -9.69
CA ARG A 124 4.56 18.25 -9.30
C ARG A 124 4.46 19.61 -10.00
N HIS A 125 4.11 19.62 -11.28
CA HIS A 125 3.91 20.85 -12.03
C HIS A 125 2.74 21.67 -11.46
N GLU A 126 1.58 21.03 -11.26
CA GLU A 126 0.39 21.67 -10.67
C GLU A 126 0.62 22.17 -9.23
N MET A 127 1.34 21.38 -8.41
CA MET A 127 1.74 21.78 -7.06
C MET A 127 2.65 23.02 -7.07
N THR A 128 3.60 23.06 -8.01
CA THR A 128 4.54 24.18 -8.17
C THR A 128 3.80 25.45 -8.60
N ASN A 129 2.87 25.34 -9.57
CA ASN A 129 2.04 26.45 -10.03
C ASN A 129 1.12 27.00 -8.92
N SER A 130 0.77 26.17 -7.94
CA SER A 130 -0.10 26.52 -6.82
C SER A 130 0.65 26.99 -5.56
N ASP A 131 1.97 27.14 -5.61
CA ASP A 131 2.85 27.42 -4.45
C ASP A 131 2.61 26.47 -3.27
N CYS A 132 2.43 25.18 -3.59
CA CYS A 132 2.22 24.14 -2.61
C CYS A 132 3.44 24.04 -1.66
N PRO A 133 3.24 23.95 -0.34
CA PRO A 133 4.35 23.82 0.60
C PRO A 133 5.04 22.45 0.53
N VAL A 134 4.45 21.46 -0.14
CA VAL A 134 5.08 20.16 -0.40
C VAL A 134 5.69 20.17 -1.80
N ARG A 135 7.00 19.89 -1.87
CA ARG A 135 7.79 19.82 -3.10
C ARG A 135 8.17 18.38 -3.40
N LEU A 136 7.88 17.91 -4.60
CA LEU A 136 8.17 16.54 -5.02
C LEU A 136 9.52 16.48 -5.78
N GLN A 137 10.44 15.66 -5.30
CA GLN A 137 11.66 15.28 -6.01
C GLN A 137 11.50 13.84 -6.48
N LEU A 138 11.50 13.62 -7.81
CA LEU A 138 11.22 12.31 -8.39
C LEU A 138 12.52 11.62 -8.79
N TYR A 139 12.63 10.34 -8.46
CA TYR A 139 13.73 9.44 -8.80
C TYR A 139 13.19 8.18 -9.47
N ASN A 140 14.08 7.46 -10.15
CA ASN A 140 13.75 6.25 -10.91
C ASN A 140 12.59 6.53 -11.86
N THR A 141 12.79 7.47 -12.79
CA THR A 141 11.77 7.99 -13.71
C THR A 141 11.91 7.49 -15.14
N GLN A 142 12.82 6.53 -15.38
CA GLN A 142 13.24 6.09 -16.72
C GLN A 142 12.26 5.09 -17.35
N THR A 143 11.04 5.54 -17.64
CA THR A 143 9.93 4.72 -18.20
C THR A 143 10.20 4.04 -19.55
N LYS A 144 11.27 4.41 -20.25
CA LYS A 144 11.70 3.76 -21.50
C LYS A 144 12.69 2.61 -21.28
N ARG A 145 13.19 2.45 -20.06
CA ARG A 145 14.11 1.38 -19.65
C ARG A 145 13.31 0.27 -18.98
N SER A 146 12.67 -0.57 -19.80
CA SER A 146 11.87 -1.69 -19.31
C SER A 146 12.67 -2.66 -18.45
N ASP A 147 13.99 -2.77 -18.69
CA ASP A 147 14.94 -3.55 -17.88
C ASP A 147 15.17 -2.99 -16.47
N TRP A 148 14.73 -1.76 -16.18
CA TRP A 148 14.85 -1.09 -14.88
C TRP A 148 13.54 -1.02 -14.11
N LEU A 149 12.41 -1.40 -14.71
CA LEU A 149 11.11 -1.40 -14.05
C LEU A 149 11.12 -2.34 -12.82
N ASN A 150 10.88 -1.77 -11.63
CA ASN A 150 10.93 -2.48 -10.33
C ASN A 150 12.25 -3.19 -10.01
N LYS A 151 13.35 -2.87 -10.71
CA LYS A 151 14.63 -3.55 -10.52
C LYS A 151 15.41 -2.87 -9.40
N ASN A 152 15.55 -3.54 -8.26
CA ASN A 152 16.24 -2.99 -7.07
C ASN A 152 15.66 -1.65 -6.58
N CYS A 153 14.39 -1.37 -6.90
CA CYS A 153 13.65 -0.18 -6.51
C CYS A 153 12.14 -0.51 -6.50
N GLY A 154 11.34 0.43 -6.01
CA GLY A 154 9.89 0.31 -5.88
C GLY A 154 9.43 -0.35 -4.58
N ALA A 155 8.14 -0.22 -4.31
CA ALA A 155 7.52 -0.65 -3.05
C ALA A 155 7.79 -2.13 -2.72
N ASP A 156 7.63 -3.04 -3.69
CA ASP A 156 7.86 -4.48 -3.48
C ASP A 156 9.33 -4.78 -3.11
N PHE A 157 10.30 -4.14 -3.75
CA PHE A 157 11.72 -4.33 -3.44
C PHE A 157 12.02 -3.89 -2.01
N ILE A 158 11.56 -2.69 -1.63
CA ILE A 158 11.81 -2.13 -0.30
C ILE A 158 11.13 -2.98 0.77
N LYS A 159 9.87 -3.38 0.57
CA LYS A 159 9.13 -4.22 1.54
C LYS A 159 9.78 -5.58 1.76
N LEU A 160 10.23 -6.24 0.69
CA LEU A 160 10.78 -7.59 0.77
C LEU A 160 12.21 -7.62 1.30
N ASN A 161 13.00 -6.61 0.99
CA ASN A 161 14.44 -6.61 1.30
C ASN A 161 14.80 -5.75 2.52
N GLY A 162 13.94 -4.81 2.93
CA GLY A 162 14.23 -3.89 4.02
C GLY A 162 15.44 -2.98 3.71
N LYS A 163 15.59 -2.60 2.45
CA LYS A 163 16.75 -1.87 1.91
C LYS A 163 16.31 -0.62 1.15
N ALA A 164 17.17 0.40 1.15
CA ALA A 164 16.96 1.58 0.32
C ALA A 164 17.01 1.24 -1.18
N PRO A 165 16.26 1.95 -2.04
CA PRO A 165 16.23 1.68 -3.47
C PRO A 165 17.53 2.11 -4.15
N HIS A 166 17.92 1.39 -5.19
CA HIS A 166 18.95 1.85 -6.12
C HIS A 166 18.39 3.02 -6.95
N ILE A 167 19.08 4.16 -6.94
CA ILE A 167 18.69 5.36 -7.69
C ILE A 167 19.46 5.42 -9.01
N TYR A 168 18.80 5.05 -10.10
CA TYR A 168 19.42 4.91 -11.42
C TYR A 168 19.71 6.26 -12.11
N ASP A 169 18.85 7.24 -11.88
CA ASP A 169 18.86 8.55 -12.55
C ASP A 169 19.38 9.67 -11.64
N ARG A 170 20.25 9.33 -10.67
CA ARG A 170 20.93 10.32 -9.83
C ARG A 170 21.92 11.15 -10.62
N ASP A 171 22.04 12.42 -10.25
CA ASP A 171 23.14 13.26 -10.73
C ASP A 171 24.49 12.68 -10.28
N PRO A 172 25.53 12.73 -11.13
CA PRO A 172 26.87 12.30 -10.74
C PRO A 172 27.34 13.04 -9.47
N GLY A 173 27.66 12.28 -8.41
CA GLY A 173 28.10 12.82 -7.12
C GLY A 173 26.97 13.17 -6.14
N ALA A 174 25.70 13.03 -6.53
CA ALA A 174 24.57 13.19 -5.60
C ALA A 174 24.39 11.95 -4.72
N PHE A 175 24.16 12.19 -3.43
CA PHE A 175 23.80 11.19 -2.42
C PHE A 175 22.38 11.46 -1.94
N PRO A 176 21.33 11.10 -2.72
CA PRO A 176 19.96 11.51 -2.41
C PRO A 176 19.43 10.88 -1.11
N LEU A 177 20.06 9.80 -0.65
CA LEU A 177 19.71 9.02 0.54
C LEU A 177 20.39 9.56 1.81
N ASP A 178 20.36 10.87 2.02
CA ASP A 178 20.84 11.46 3.27
C ASP A 178 19.92 11.09 4.46
N PRO A 179 20.48 10.92 5.66
CA PRO A 179 19.69 10.65 6.86
C PRO A 179 18.62 11.72 7.13
N GLY A 180 17.48 11.27 7.66
CA GLY A 180 16.33 12.12 7.97
C GLY A 180 15.49 12.56 6.76
N ASN A 181 15.96 12.36 5.53
CA ASN A 181 15.19 12.70 4.33
C ASN A 181 13.88 11.90 4.26
N ARG A 182 12.79 12.58 3.89
CA ARG A 182 11.46 12.00 3.70
C ARG A 182 11.40 11.29 2.36
N TRP A 183 11.13 9.99 2.37
CA TRP A 183 10.99 9.19 1.16
C TRP A 183 9.64 8.48 1.08
N ALA A 184 9.04 8.53 -0.11
CA ALA A 184 8.00 7.62 -0.55
C ALA A 184 8.54 6.72 -1.66
N THR A 185 7.95 5.54 -1.82
CA THR A 185 8.21 4.64 -2.94
C THR A 185 6.88 4.09 -3.43
N ILE A 186 6.74 4.00 -4.75
CA ILE A 186 5.57 3.42 -5.41
C ILE A 186 6.00 2.21 -6.24
N ASP A 187 5.07 1.32 -6.58
CA ASP A 187 5.34 0.23 -7.53
C ASP A 187 5.12 0.65 -8.99
N GLY A 188 5.42 -0.27 -9.91
CA GLY A 188 5.52 0.01 -11.33
C GLY A 188 4.25 0.57 -11.99
N ASP A 189 3.07 0.16 -11.53
CA ASP A 189 1.76 0.62 -12.01
C ASP A 189 1.07 1.61 -11.06
N GLY A 190 1.67 1.89 -9.90
CA GLY A 190 1.31 3.00 -9.01
C GLY A 190 0.11 2.72 -8.11
N ASP A 191 -0.10 1.47 -7.69
CA ASP A 191 -1.20 1.06 -6.80
C ASP A 191 -0.75 0.75 -5.35
N ARG A 192 0.57 0.69 -5.10
CA ARG A 192 1.17 0.52 -3.78
C ARG A 192 2.00 1.72 -3.37
N LEU A 193 1.91 2.07 -2.10
CA LEU A 193 2.70 3.11 -1.47
C LEU A 193 3.35 2.61 -0.19
N LEU A 194 4.63 2.92 -0.03
CA LEU A 194 5.33 2.82 1.25
C LEU A 194 6.13 4.10 1.48
N TYR A 195 6.42 4.39 2.73
CA TYR A 195 7.36 5.43 3.14
C TYR A 195 8.59 4.81 3.78
N PHE A 196 9.70 5.54 3.77
CA PHE A 196 10.88 5.18 4.55
C PHE A 196 11.74 6.42 4.85
N TYR A 197 12.70 6.24 5.75
CA TYR A 197 13.82 7.17 5.93
C TYR A 197 15.05 6.41 6.42
N ILE A 198 16.22 7.04 6.30
CA ILE A 198 17.45 6.55 6.89
C ILE A 198 17.64 7.27 8.22
N PRO A 199 17.84 6.56 9.35
CA PRO A 199 18.05 7.19 10.65
C PRO A 199 19.43 7.86 10.72
N ASP A 200 19.54 8.91 11.54
CA ASP A 200 20.78 9.71 11.69
C ASP A 200 21.95 8.92 12.32
N ALA A 201 21.67 7.85 13.06
CA ALA A 201 22.68 7.01 13.69
C ALA A 201 22.77 5.64 12.99
N PRO A 202 23.97 5.22 12.53
CA PRO A 202 24.17 3.82 12.16
C PRO A 202 24.00 2.96 13.43
N ASP A 203 23.16 1.94 13.34
CA ASP A 203 23.02 0.94 14.40
C ASP A 203 24.40 0.30 14.60
N SER A 204 25.04 0.55 15.73
CA SER A 204 26.42 0.11 16.06
C SER A 204 26.63 -1.41 16.08
N THR A 205 25.61 -2.18 15.69
CA THR A 205 25.57 -3.64 15.69
C THR A 205 25.88 -4.29 14.34
N THR A 206 26.00 -3.54 13.24
CA THR A 206 26.35 -4.10 11.92
C THR A 206 27.74 -3.64 11.50
N GLY A 207 28.72 -4.53 11.69
CA GLY A 207 30.09 -4.31 11.24
C GLY A 207 30.20 -4.29 9.70
N THR A 208 31.10 -3.43 9.21
CA THR A 208 31.79 -3.50 7.91
C THR A 208 30.95 -3.71 6.64
N GLY A 209 30.62 -2.62 5.94
CA GLY A 209 30.34 -2.64 4.49
C GLY A 209 28.87 -2.77 4.06
N ASP A 210 27.93 -2.86 5.00
CA ASP A 210 26.51 -3.03 4.68
C ASP A 210 25.79 -1.72 4.26
N GLU A 211 24.86 -1.87 3.32
CA GLU A 211 23.94 -0.82 2.84
C GLU A 211 23.14 -0.17 3.99
N PRO A 212 22.72 1.11 3.86
CA PRO A 212 22.04 1.82 4.95
C PRO A 212 20.74 1.13 5.36
N LYS A 213 20.62 0.82 6.67
CA LYS A 213 19.40 0.29 7.28
C LYS A 213 18.32 1.38 7.24
N ILE A 214 17.18 1.05 6.64
CA ILE A 214 16.03 1.97 6.56
C ILE A 214 15.06 1.73 7.73
N VAL A 215 14.34 2.77 8.12
CA VAL A 215 13.10 2.65 8.89
C VAL A 215 11.94 2.62 7.88
N LEU A 216 11.29 1.47 7.78
CA LEU A 216 10.17 1.25 6.87
C LEU A 216 8.85 1.71 7.50
N LEU A 217 8.04 2.41 6.72
CA LEU A 217 6.69 2.84 7.06
C LEU A 217 5.74 2.25 6.02
N ASP A 218 5.27 1.03 6.29
CA ASP A 218 4.51 0.24 5.31
C ASP A 218 2.99 0.51 5.33
N GLY A 219 2.21 -0.33 4.63
CA GLY A 219 0.77 -0.20 4.59
C GLY A 219 0.09 -0.24 5.96
N ASP A 220 0.61 -1.00 6.93
CA ASP A 220 0.05 -1.02 8.29
C ASP A 220 0.28 0.34 8.96
N ARG A 221 1.45 0.94 8.77
CA ARG A 221 1.76 2.29 9.27
C ARG A 221 0.85 3.34 8.67
N ILE A 222 0.55 3.24 7.38
CA ILE A 222 -0.39 4.15 6.69
C ILE A 222 -1.79 4.00 7.30
N SER A 223 -2.23 2.75 7.54
CA SER A 223 -3.52 2.50 8.17
C SER A 223 -3.62 3.08 9.58
N CYS A 224 -2.57 2.96 10.40
CA CYS A 224 -2.49 3.54 11.74
C CYS A 224 -2.50 5.08 11.73
N LEU A 225 -1.81 5.69 10.77
CA LEU A 225 -1.81 7.15 10.58
C LEU A 225 -3.23 7.64 10.25
N PHE A 226 -3.89 7.02 9.27
CA PHE A 226 -5.23 7.39 8.84
C PHE A 226 -6.26 7.16 9.95
N ALA A 227 -6.18 6.04 10.67
CA ALA A 227 -7.06 5.77 11.80
C ALA A 227 -6.89 6.83 12.90
N THR A 228 -5.66 7.21 13.21
CA THR A 228 -5.35 8.25 14.20
C THR A 228 -5.89 9.61 13.76
N PHE A 229 -5.64 9.99 12.51
CA PHE A 229 -6.11 11.25 11.93
C PHE A 229 -7.64 11.35 11.96
N ILE A 230 -8.34 10.32 11.47
CA ILE A 230 -9.81 10.30 11.45
C ILE A 230 -10.35 10.32 12.88
N LYS A 231 -9.80 9.50 13.79
CA LYS A 231 -10.27 9.43 15.18
C LYS A 231 -10.18 10.78 15.90
N ARG A 232 -9.14 11.58 15.64
CA ARG A 232 -9.00 12.94 16.20
C ARG A 232 -10.04 13.93 15.68
N LEU A 233 -10.58 13.71 14.48
CA LEU A 233 -11.55 14.60 13.83
C LEU A 233 -13.01 14.23 14.11
N LEU A 234 -13.27 13.02 14.60
CA LEU A 234 -14.61 12.59 14.93
C LEU A 234 -15.03 13.12 16.31
N PRO A 235 -16.21 13.74 16.44
CA PRO A 235 -16.69 14.22 17.71
C PRO A 235 -17.19 13.05 18.57
N GLN A 236 -17.08 13.19 19.90
CA GLN A 236 -17.42 12.11 20.85
C GLN A 236 -18.93 11.86 20.96
N ASP A 237 -19.76 12.79 20.51
CA ASP A 237 -21.22 12.80 20.66
C ASP A 237 -21.96 12.02 19.55
N ARG A 238 -21.30 11.75 18.41
CA ARG A 238 -21.88 11.04 17.26
C ARG A 238 -21.13 9.75 17.00
N LYS A 239 -21.82 8.63 17.13
CA LYS A 239 -21.26 7.28 16.92
C LYS A 239 -21.07 6.99 15.42
N LEU A 240 -19.98 7.50 14.85
CA LEU A 240 -19.45 7.01 13.57
C LEU A 240 -18.34 5.99 13.88
N THR A 241 -18.37 4.86 13.18
CA THR A 241 -17.46 3.73 13.40
C THR A 241 -16.22 3.83 12.52
N ILE A 242 -15.05 3.61 13.10
CA ILE A 242 -13.79 3.41 12.37
C ILE A 242 -13.45 1.93 12.49
N GLY A 243 -13.03 1.30 11.40
CA GLY A 243 -12.46 -0.05 11.43
C GLY A 243 -11.25 -0.16 10.54
N VAL A 244 -10.23 -0.86 11.01
CA VAL A 244 -9.02 -1.15 10.23
C VAL A 244 -9.02 -2.61 9.82
N ILE A 245 -8.88 -2.87 8.53
CA ILE A 245 -8.94 -4.20 7.95
C ILE A 245 -7.53 -4.57 7.50
N GLN A 246 -7.03 -5.66 8.08
CA GLN A 246 -5.68 -6.16 7.86
C GLN A 246 -5.73 -7.59 7.31
N THR A 247 -4.58 -8.07 6.83
CA THR A 247 -4.39 -9.50 6.52
C THR A 247 -3.49 -10.14 7.55
N ALA A 248 -3.30 -11.45 7.45
CA ALA A 248 -2.32 -12.16 8.27
C ALA A 248 -0.89 -11.61 8.11
N TYR A 249 -0.54 -10.87 7.06
CA TYR A 249 0.82 -10.31 6.91
C TYR A 249 1.08 -9.07 7.76
N ALA A 250 0.03 -8.46 8.32
CA ALA A 250 0.19 -7.26 9.12
C ALA A 250 0.99 -7.55 10.38
N ASN A 251 1.97 -6.71 10.74
CA ASN A 251 2.76 -6.92 11.96
C ASN A 251 1.87 -6.86 13.20
N ALA A 252 1.97 -7.80 14.15
CA ALA A 252 1.04 -7.80 15.30
C ALA A 252 1.14 -6.53 16.15
N ALA A 253 2.29 -5.85 16.18
CA ALA A 253 2.43 -4.58 16.89
C ALA A 253 1.48 -3.50 16.33
N SER A 254 1.18 -3.53 15.03
CA SER A 254 0.22 -2.61 14.42
C SER A 254 -1.21 -2.89 14.90
N SER A 255 -1.62 -4.16 14.93
CA SER A 255 -2.94 -4.58 15.41
C SER A 255 -3.11 -4.26 16.90
N ILE A 256 -2.07 -4.53 17.71
CA ILE A 256 -2.05 -4.21 19.14
C ILE A 256 -2.20 -2.71 19.36
N TYR A 257 -1.43 -1.88 18.62
CA TYR A 257 -1.56 -0.43 18.69
C TYR A 257 -2.98 0.03 18.35
N LEU A 258 -3.56 -0.48 17.26
CA LEU A 258 -4.90 -0.09 16.84
C LEU A 258 -5.96 -0.46 17.88
N GLU A 259 -5.91 -1.67 18.44
CA GLU A 259 -6.93 -2.16 19.37
C GLU A 259 -6.76 -1.60 20.78
N HIS A 260 -5.54 -1.60 21.32
CA HIS A 260 -5.28 -1.28 22.72
C HIS A 260 -4.94 0.18 22.97
N GLU A 261 -4.14 0.81 22.10
CA GLU A 261 -3.73 2.21 22.27
C GLU A 261 -4.72 3.16 21.60
N LEU A 262 -5.03 2.90 20.33
CA LEU A 262 -5.94 3.74 19.57
C LEU A 262 -7.40 3.41 19.85
N GLY A 263 -7.76 2.20 20.32
CA GLY A 263 -9.15 1.81 20.57
C GLY A 263 -10.00 1.80 19.30
N VAL A 264 -9.46 1.26 18.21
CA VAL A 264 -10.12 1.07 16.91
C VAL A 264 -10.15 -0.43 16.60
N PRO A 265 -11.32 -1.00 16.26
CA PRO A 265 -11.43 -2.42 15.96
C PRO A 265 -10.61 -2.82 14.73
N VAL A 266 -9.92 -3.95 14.83
CA VAL A 266 -9.17 -4.56 13.74
C VAL A 266 -9.91 -5.81 13.23
N VAL A 267 -10.00 -5.97 11.92
CA VAL A 267 -10.58 -7.16 11.29
C VAL A 267 -9.55 -7.80 10.37
N CYS A 268 -9.13 -9.02 10.72
CA CYS A 268 -8.24 -9.82 9.87
C CYS A 268 -9.06 -10.57 8.82
N VAL A 269 -8.66 -10.48 7.55
CA VAL A 269 -9.29 -11.17 6.41
C VAL A 269 -8.23 -11.89 5.55
N PRO A 270 -8.63 -12.84 4.68
CA PRO A 270 -7.73 -13.40 3.67
C PRO A 270 -7.07 -12.31 2.81
N THR A 271 -5.88 -12.61 2.29
CA THR A 271 -5.16 -11.73 1.37
C THR A 271 -5.96 -11.41 0.11
N GLY A 272 -5.69 -10.23 -0.45
CA GLY A 272 -6.33 -9.75 -1.66
C GLY A 272 -7.43 -8.74 -1.41
N VAL A 273 -7.32 -7.61 -2.09
CA VAL A 273 -8.13 -6.39 -1.95
C VAL A 273 -9.64 -6.63 -1.93
N LYS A 274 -10.14 -7.66 -2.62
CA LYS A 274 -11.57 -8.04 -2.62
C LYS A 274 -12.09 -8.37 -1.22
N HIS A 275 -11.31 -9.10 -0.43
CA HIS A 275 -11.68 -9.47 0.94
C HIS A 275 -11.61 -8.25 1.86
N LEU A 276 -10.53 -7.46 1.73
CA LEU A 276 -10.32 -6.25 2.49
C LEU A 276 -11.45 -5.24 2.26
N HIS A 277 -11.74 -4.94 0.99
CA HIS A 277 -12.78 -4.00 0.58
C HIS A 277 -14.16 -4.38 1.12
N ARG A 278 -14.55 -5.67 1.03
CA ARG A 278 -15.85 -6.15 1.55
C ARG A 278 -15.96 -6.02 3.06
N ALA A 279 -14.88 -6.22 3.81
CA ALA A 279 -14.89 -6.04 5.26
C ALA A 279 -14.91 -4.55 5.64
N ALA A 280 -14.20 -3.70 4.90
CA ALA A 280 -14.15 -2.26 5.14
C ALA A 280 -15.52 -1.59 4.98
N GLN A 281 -16.38 -2.09 4.09
CA GLN A 281 -17.76 -1.62 3.89
C GLN A 281 -18.66 -1.74 5.15
N LYS A 282 -18.25 -2.48 6.17
CA LYS A 282 -19.02 -2.66 7.42
C LYS A 282 -18.85 -1.51 8.43
N PHE A 283 -17.97 -0.55 8.13
CA PHE A 283 -17.66 0.58 9.00
C PHE A 283 -18.02 1.90 8.31
N ASP A 284 -18.23 2.96 9.10
CA ASP A 284 -18.44 4.30 8.55
C ASP A 284 -17.17 4.84 7.90
N PHE A 285 -16.02 4.57 8.52
CA PHE A 285 -14.68 4.78 8.00
C PHE A 285 -13.94 3.44 7.98
N GLY A 286 -14.01 2.75 6.84
CA GLY A 286 -13.35 1.47 6.64
C GLY A 286 -11.98 1.66 6.01
N ILE A 287 -10.92 1.54 6.80
CA ILE A 287 -9.53 1.71 6.36
C ILE A 287 -8.97 0.32 6.06
N TYR A 288 -8.43 0.10 4.88
CA TYR A 288 -7.77 -1.16 4.58
C TYR A 288 -6.46 -0.94 3.84
N PHE A 289 -5.39 -1.55 4.33
CA PHE A 289 -4.10 -1.60 3.69
C PHE A 289 -3.50 -2.99 3.91
N GLU A 290 -2.94 -3.57 2.86
CA GLU A 290 -2.01 -4.70 3.00
C GLU A 290 -0.62 -4.15 3.34
N ALA A 291 0.20 -4.92 4.07
CA ALA A 291 1.55 -4.51 4.46
C ALA A 291 2.50 -4.23 3.26
N ASN A 292 2.11 -4.62 2.04
CA ASN A 292 2.81 -4.28 0.79
C ASN A 292 2.51 -2.86 0.28
N GLY A 293 1.62 -2.11 0.94
CA GLY A 293 1.27 -0.75 0.59
C GLY A 293 0.01 -0.58 -0.26
N HIS A 294 -0.67 -1.66 -0.67
CA HIS A 294 -1.93 -1.56 -1.40
C HIS A 294 -3.08 -1.32 -0.42
N GLY A 295 -3.77 -0.19 -0.54
CA GLY A 295 -4.93 0.09 0.30
C GLY A 295 -5.63 1.40 -0.01
N THR A 296 -6.78 1.62 0.61
CA THR A 296 -7.51 2.89 0.55
C THR A 296 -8.49 2.98 1.74
N VAL A 297 -9.30 4.05 1.78
CA VAL A 297 -10.35 4.27 2.78
C VAL A 297 -11.72 4.28 2.10
N LEU A 298 -12.67 3.54 2.67
CA LEU A 298 -14.06 3.53 2.28
C LEU A 298 -14.92 4.31 3.28
N TYR A 299 -16.01 4.88 2.78
CA TYR A 299 -16.90 5.72 3.56
C TYR A 299 -18.34 5.22 3.42
N SER A 300 -19.04 5.06 4.54
CA SER A 300 -20.49 4.84 4.52
C SER A 300 -21.24 6.10 4.10
N SER A 301 -22.53 5.96 3.78
CA SER A 301 -23.40 7.12 3.53
C SER A 301 -23.42 8.10 4.71
N ALA A 302 -23.40 7.60 5.95
CA ALA A 302 -23.40 8.43 7.15
C ALA A 302 -22.09 9.23 7.32
N ALA A 303 -20.94 8.61 7.01
CA ALA A 303 -19.66 9.32 6.99
C ALA A 303 -19.62 10.42 5.92
N LEU A 304 -20.13 10.14 4.72
CA LEU A 304 -20.21 11.12 3.64
C LEU A 304 -21.18 12.26 3.95
N GLU A 305 -22.32 11.98 4.59
CA GLU A 305 -23.25 13.00 5.10
C GLU A 305 -22.58 13.87 6.16
N ARG A 306 -21.81 13.26 7.06
CA ARG A 306 -21.03 14.03 8.05
C ARG A 306 -20.04 14.95 7.37
N ALA A 307 -19.26 14.46 6.41
CA ALA A 307 -18.34 15.30 5.65
C ALA A 307 -19.08 16.47 4.96
N ARG A 308 -20.23 16.21 4.31
CA ARG A 308 -21.05 17.26 3.67
C ARG A 308 -21.61 18.30 4.65
N SER A 309 -21.82 17.94 5.91
CA SER A 309 -22.31 18.85 6.95
C SER A 309 -21.25 19.81 7.50
N LEU A 310 -19.98 19.59 7.16
CA LEU A 310 -18.84 20.38 7.64
C LEU A 310 -18.45 21.45 6.62
N THR A 311 -17.65 22.42 7.05
CA THR A 311 -17.11 23.43 6.14
C THR A 311 -16.21 22.78 5.08
N PRO A 312 -16.16 23.32 3.86
CA PRO A 312 -15.35 22.74 2.79
C PRO A 312 -13.85 22.59 3.09
N ASP A 313 -13.31 23.42 3.98
CA ASP A 313 -11.89 23.40 4.40
C ASP A 313 -11.66 22.58 5.68
N HIS A 314 -12.71 21.96 6.23
CA HIS A 314 -12.56 21.08 7.39
C HIS A 314 -11.66 19.89 7.04
N PRO A 315 -10.68 19.50 7.88
CA PRO A 315 -9.71 18.46 7.54
C PRO A 315 -10.31 17.12 7.12
N LEU A 316 -11.42 16.71 7.74
CA LEU A 316 -12.15 15.51 7.35
C LEU A 316 -12.69 15.59 5.91
N VAL A 317 -13.19 16.76 5.50
CA VAL A 317 -13.74 16.97 4.14
C VAL A 317 -12.62 16.90 3.12
N VAL A 318 -11.49 17.56 3.40
CA VAL A 318 -10.30 17.49 2.55
C VAL A 318 -9.84 16.05 2.41
N PHE A 319 -9.64 15.33 3.51
CA PHE A 319 -9.21 13.93 3.51
C PHE A 319 -10.12 13.02 2.68
N VAL A 320 -11.44 13.08 2.91
CA VAL A 320 -12.44 12.33 2.12
C VAL A 320 -12.37 12.71 0.63
N SER A 321 -12.09 13.99 0.32
CA SER A 321 -12.01 14.46 -1.05
C SER A 321 -10.73 14.05 -1.78
N LEU A 322 -9.68 13.70 -1.04
CA LEU A 322 -8.41 13.20 -1.57
C LEU A 322 -8.45 11.70 -1.85
N THR A 323 -9.32 10.95 -1.20
CA THR A 323 -9.36 9.49 -1.34
C THR A 323 -9.88 9.05 -2.70
N ASN A 324 -9.11 8.19 -3.36
CA ASN A 324 -9.62 7.35 -4.43
C ASN A 324 -10.29 6.10 -3.84
N THR A 325 -11.62 6.07 -3.78
CA THR A 325 -12.38 4.96 -3.18
C THR A 325 -12.55 3.77 -4.12
N THR A 326 -12.01 3.81 -5.35
CA THR A 326 -12.23 2.78 -6.37
C THR A 326 -11.26 1.61 -6.27
N ILE A 327 -10.02 1.89 -5.86
CA ILE A 327 -8.92 0.94 -5.65
C ILE A 327 -7.83 1.66 -4.83
N GLY A 328 -6.82 0.94 -4.32
CA GLY A 328 -5.66 1.59 -3.74
C GLY A 328 -4.92 2.44 -4.76
N ASP A 329 -4.43 3.61 -4.35
CA ASP A 329 -3.93 4.63 -5.26
C ASP A 329 -2.77 5.37 -4.62
N ALA A 330 -1.56 4.94 -4.97
CA ALA A 330 -0.33 5.44 -4.36
C ALA A 330 -0.16 6.95 -4.49
N ILE A 331 -0.66 7.55 -5.58
CA ILE A 331 -0.54 9.00 -5.82
C ILE A 331 -1.47 9.77 -4.88
N THR A 332 -2.72 9.32 -4.76
CA THR A 332 -3.65 9.96 -3.80
C THR A 332 -3.30 9.65 -2.36
N ASP A 333 -2.76 8.46 -2.09
CA ASP A 333 -2.32 8.06 -0.76
C ASP A 333 -1.12 8.90 -0.30
N ILE A 334 -0.19 9.28 -1.20
CA ILE A 334 0.86 10.27 -0.90
C ILE A 334 0.22 11.58 -0.42
N MET A 335 -0.77 12.11 -1.15
CA MET A 335 -1.45 13.34 -0.75
C MET A 335 -2.18 13.19 0.59
N MET A 336 -2.80 12.04 0.85
CA MET A 336 -3.49 11.77 2.12
C MET A 336 -2.51 11.66 3.29
N VAL A 337 -1.36 10.97 3.12
CA VAL A 337 -0.29 10.85 4.11
C VAL A 337 0.31 12.21 4.43
N GLU A 338 0.75 12.96 3.41
CA GLU A 338 1.35 14.28 3.60
C GLU A 338 0.36 15.27 4.28
N TYR A 339 -0.92 15.21 3.91
CA TYR A 339 -1.96 16.02 4.55
C TYR A 339 -2.16 15.65 6.02
N ALA A 340 -2.25 14.35 6.33
CA ALA A 340 -2.40 13.86 7.70
C ALA A 340 -1.20 14.23 8.57
N LEU A 341 0.03 14.03 8.07
CA LEU A 341 1.26 14.44 8.77
C LEU A 341 1.30 15.95 9.02
N ALA A 342 0.95 16.78 8.02
CA ALA A 342 0.89 18.23 8.18
C ALA A 342 -0.16 18.68 9.21
N TYR A 343 -1.34 18.03 9.23
CA TYR A 343 -2.37 18.29 10.23
C TYR A 343 -1.89 17.93 11.64
N LEU A 344 -1.32 16.75 11.81
CA LEU A 344 -0.82 16.26 13.10
C LEU A 344 0.45 16.97 13.57
N GLY A 345 1.18 17.63 12.65
CA GLY A 345 2.49 18.21 12.92
C GLY A 345 3.57 17.15 13.14
N TRP A 346 3.47 16.01 12.46
CA TRP A 346 4.35 14.86 12.65
C TRP A 346 5.48 14.80 11.63
N SER A 347 6.67 14.46 12.11
CA SER A 347 7.78 13.95 11.31
C SER A 347 7.57 12.47 10.97
N LEU A 348 8.42 11.92 10.09
CA LEU A 348 8.42 10.46 9.85
C LEU A 348 8.85 9.68 11.10
N SER A 349 9.72 10.26 11.95
CA SER A 349 10.13 9.63 13.21
C SER A 349 8.97 9.58 14.20
N ASP A 350 8.16 10.65 14.31
CA ASP A 350 6.96 10.65 15.15
C ASP A 350 5.96 9.58 14.69
N TRP A 351 5.76 9.46 13.37
CA TRP A 351 4.91 8.44 12.79
C TRP A 351 5.46 7.01 12.99
N ALA A 352 6.77 6.81 12.83
CA ALA A 352 7.44 5.55 13.14
C ALA A 352 7.35 5.22 14.64
N GLY A 353 7.30 6.23 15.51
CA GLY A 353 7.18 6.10 16.95
C GLY A 353 5.82 5.63 17.47
N LEU A 354 4.79 5.50 16.61
CA LEU A 354 3.46 5.04 17.04
C LEU A 354 3.48 3.68 17.75
N TYR A 355 4.30 2.77 17.25
CA TYR A 355 4.54 1.46 17.84
C TYR A 355 5.91 0.95 17.41
N LYS A 356 6.44 -0.06 18.11
CA LYS A 356 7.66 -0.77 17.70
C LYS A 356 7.28 -2.09 17.07
N GLU A 357 7.70 -2.33 15.84
CA GLU A 357 7.43 -3.59 15.15
C GLU A 357 8.16 -4.76 15.80
N PHE A 358 7.49 -5.92 15.81
CA PHE A 358 8.20 -7.19 15.96
C PHE A 358 9.08 -7.40 14.73
N ALA A 359 10.27 -7.98 14.93
CA ALA A 359 11.07 -8.41 13.80
C ALA A 359 10.25 -9.42 12.99
N SER A 360 10.27 -9.31 11.67
CA SER A 360 9.50 -10.19 10.79
C SER A 360 10.35 -10.74 9.65
N ARG A 361 9.99 -11.92 9.15
CA ARG A 361 10.63 -12.57 8.01
C ARG A 361 9.59 -13.29 7.17
N GLN A 362 9.70 -13.10 5.86
CA GLN A 362 8.93 -13.84 4.89
C GLN A 362 9.87 -14.69 4.01
N LEU A 363 9.57 -15.98 3.90
CA LEU A 363 10.29 -16.93 3.06
C LEU A 363 9.36 -17.53 2.01
N LYS A 364 9.98 -18.00 0.92
CA LYS A 364 9.31 -18.73 -0.16
C LYS A 364 9.72 -20.20 -0.10
N VAL A 365 8.75 -21.10 -0.12
CA VAL A 365 8.99 -22.55 -0.18
C VAL A 365 8.29 -23.10 -1.43
N THR A 366 9.06 -23.73 -2.31
CA THR A 366 8.50 -24.40 -3.49
C THR A 366 7.99 -25.78 -3.08
N VAL A 367 6.76 -26.10 -3.47
CA VAL A 367 6.11 -27.40 -3.20
C VAL A 367 5.49 -27.94 -4.48
N GLU A 368 5.33 -29.26 -4.57
CA GLU A 368 4.80 -29.92 -5.77
C GLU A 368 3.38 -29.42 -6.11
N ARG A 369 2.52 -29.26 -5.09
CA ARG A 369 1.09 -28.93 -5.27
C ARG A 369 0.60 -27.94 -4.20
N PRO A 370 0.89 -26.63 -4.35
CA PRO A 370 0.53 -25.62 -3.34
C PRO A 370 -0.98 -25.56 -3.06
N HIS A 371 -1.81 -25.81 -4.08
CA HIS A 371 -3.27 -25.78 -3.99
C HIS A 371 -3.88 -26.85 -3.07
N LEU A 372 -3.11 -27.88 -2.69
CA LEU A 372 -3.55 -28.87 -1.70
C LEU A 372 -3.43 -28.35 -0.26
N ILE A 373 -2.69 -27.27 -0.03
CA ILE A 373 -2.63 -26.60 1.26
C ILE A 373 -3.87 -25.72 1.41
N GLN A 374 -4.82 -26.20 2.19
CA GLN A 374 -6.05 -25.46 2.49
C GLN A 374 -5.88 -24.70 3.78
N THR A 375 -6.33 -23.44 3.79
CA THR A 375 -6.22 -22.56 4.94
C THR A 375 -7.60 -22.14 5.44
N VAL A 376 -7.66 -21.77 6.72
CA VAL A 376 -8.83 -21.27 7.43
C VAL A 376 -8.43 -20.08 8.29
N ASP A 377 -9.41 -19.43 8.92
CA ASP A 377 -9.18 -18.32 9.86
C ASP A 377 -8.34 -17.18 9.26
N ALA A 378 -8.87 -16.55 8.20
CA ALA A 378 -8.18 -15.48 7.46
C ALA A 378 -6.78 -15.89 6.95
N GLU A 379 -6.64 -17.15 6.53
CA GLU A 379 -5.37 -17.75 6.07
C GLU A 379 -4.27 -17.86 7.15
N ARG A 380 -4.62 -17.69 8.44
CA ARG A 380 -3.67 -17.78 9.56
C ARG A 380 -3.38 -19.23 9.96
N ARG A 381 -4.28 -20.16 9.63
CA ARG A 381 -4.16 -21.58 9.98
C ARG A 381 -4.35 -22.48 8.77
N ILE A 382 -3.69 -23.61 8.76
CA ILE A 382 -3.82 -24.68 7.78
C ILE A 382 -4.85 -25.68 8.29
N SER A 383 -5.86 -25.98 7.47
CA SER A 383 -6.80 -27.07 7.72
C SER A 383 -6.35 -28.38 7.06
N CYS A 384 -5.59 -28.31 5.97
CA CYS A 384 -5.05 -29.49 5.29
C CYS A 384 -3.68 -29.18 4.66
N PRO A 385 -2.63 -29.98 4.90
CA PRO A 385 -2.57 -31.12 5.82
C PRO A 385 -2.54 -30.67 7.28
N ALA A 386 -3.36 -31.27 8.15
CA ALA A 386 -3.48 -30.89 9.57
C ALA A 386 -2.15 -30.99 10.33
N GLN A 387 -1.34 -32.02 10.02
CA GLN A 387 -0.05 -32.25 10.66
C GLN A 387 0.94 -31.09 10.46
N LEU A 388 0.79 -30.31 9.39
CA LEU A 388 1.63 -29.14 9.18
C LEU A 388 1.25 -28.02 10.16
N GLN A 389 -0.04 -27.81 10.44
CA GLN A 389 -0.44 -26.80 11.43
C GLN A 389 0.01 -27.22 12.84
N ASP A 390 -0.16 -28.49 13.20
CA ASP A 390 0.26 -29.01 14.52
C ASP A 390 1.76 -28.78 14.75
N ALA A 391 2.58 -29.07 13.73
CA ALA A 391 4.02 -28.85 13.79
C ALA A 391 4.42 -27.36 13.87
N ILE A 392 3.66 -26.47 13.22
CA ILE A 392 3.87 -25.01 13.31
C ILE A 392 3.54 -24.53 14.72
N ASP A 393 2.39 -24.95 15.26
CA ASP A 393 1.93 -24.55 16.59
C ASP A 393 2.92 -25.00 17.67
N GLU A 394 3.47 -26.22 17.59
CA GLU A 394 4.49 -26.74 18.51
C GLU A 394 5.77 -25.88 18.51
N VAL A 395 6.27 -25.50 17.32
CA VAL A 395 7.47 -24.65 17.22
C VAL A 395 7.20 -23.25 17.77
N VAL A 396 6.06 -22.65 17.43
CA VAL A 396 5.69 -21.32 17.96
C VAL A 396 5.54 -21.35 19.48
N GLU A 397 4.90 -22.39 20.04
CA GLU A 397 4.77 -22.56 21.48
C GLU A 397 6.13 -22.70 22.18
N SER A 398 7.08 -23.43 21.56
CA SER A 398 8.44 -23.55 22.08
C SER A 398 9.16 -22.20 22.18
N VAL A 399 8.98 -21.33 21.17
CA VAL A 399 9.55 -19.98 21.15
C VAL A 399 8.90 -19.11 22.23
N GLN A 400 7.57 -19.15 22.35
CA GLN A 400 6.84 -18.37 23.36
C GLN A 400 7.23 -18.78 24.79
N LYS A 401 7.43 -20.07 25.06
CA LYS A 401 7.95 -20.58 26.34
C LYS A 401 9.37 -20.09 26.61
N ALA A 402 10.23 -20.10 25.58
CA ALA A 402 11.62 -19.70 25.71
C ALA A 402 11.79 -18.19 25.97
N THR A 403 10.93 -17.35 25.39
CA THR A 403 10.99 -15.88 25.54
C THR A 403 10.23 -15.37 26.76
N ASN A 404 9.39 -16.19 27.39
CA ASN A 404 8.45 -15.79 28.44
C ASN A 404 7.55 -14.59 28.05
N GLN A 405 7.27 -14.45 26.75
CA GLN A 405 6.40 -13.41 26.20
C GLN A 405 5.28 -14.05 25.38
N PRO A 406 4.14 -14.40 26.01
CA PRO A 406 3.00 -14.96 25.29
C PRO A 406 2.50 -13.95 24.25
N ASN A 407 2.17 -14.43 23.05
CA ASN A 407 1.72 -13.63 21.89
C ASN A 407 2.77 -12.75 21.19
N ALA A 408 4.04 -12.75 21.62
CA ALA A 408 5.09 -11.98 20.96
C ALA A 408 5.72 -12.71 19.76
N SER A 409 5.30 -13.95 19.47
CA SER A 409 5.77 -14.72 18.32
C SER A 409 4.63 -15.45 17.66
N ARG A 410 4.61 -15.40 16.32
CA ARG A 410 3.67 -16.14 15.48
C ARG A 410 4.32 -16.54 14.17
N ALA A 411 3.80 -17.59 13.56
CA ALA A 411 4.13 -17.98 12.20
C ALA A 411 2.90 -18.56 11.51
N PHE A 412 2.81 -18.39 10.20
CA PHE A 412 1.77 -19.00 9.38
C PHE A 412 2.28 -19.31 7.98
N VAL A 413 1.54 -20.18 7.30
CA VAL A 413 1.90 -20.72 5.99
C VAL A 413 0.68 -20.69 5.09
N ARG A 414 0.84 -20.18 3.86
CA ARG A 414 -0.25 -20.16 2.86
C ARG A 414 0.25 -20.34 1.43
N PRO A 415 -0.55 -20.91 0.53
CA PRO A 415 -0.22 -20.93 -0.90
C PRO A 415 -0.21 -19.51 -1.48
N SER A 416 0.69 -19.22 -2.41
CA SER A 416 0.66 -17.97 -3.17
C SER A 416 -0.42 -18.03 -4.25
N GLY A 417 -1.18 -16.94 -4.42
CA GLY A 417 -2.19 -16.84 -5.47
C GLY A 417 -1.62 -16.48 -6.85
N THR A 418 -0.36 -16.03 -6.89
CA THR A 418 0.30 -15.49 -8.10
C THR A 418 1.54 -16.28 -8.53
N GLU A 419 2.03 -17.17 -7.68
CA GLU A 419 3.25 -17.94 -7.91
C GLU A 419 3.00 -19.40 -7.50
N ASN A 420 3.61 -20.37 -8.18
CA ASN A 420 3.49 -21.79 -7.84
C ASN A 420 4.39 -22.16 -6.64
N MET A 421 4.09 -21.59 -5.47
CA MET A 421 4.89 -21.72 -4.25
C MET A 421 4.06 -21.39 -2.99
N VAL A 422 4.64 -21.62 -1.81
CA VAL A 422 4.02 -21.40 -0.49
C VAL A 422 4.81 -20.35 0.29
N ARG A 423 4.10 -19.35 0.80
CA ARG A 423 4.68 -18.27 1.60
C ARG A 423 4.68 -18.69 3.07
N VAL A 424 5.83 -18.54 3.70
CA VAL A 424 6.03 -18.69 5.14
C VAL A 424 6.27 -17.31 5.71
N TYR A 425 5.50 -16.94 6.72
CA TYR A 425 5.71 -15.72 7.48
C TYR A 425 5.97 -16.07 8.94
N ALA A 426 6.92 -15.38 9.56
CA ALA A 426 7.12 -15.41 11.00
C ALA A 426 7.46 -14.02 11.53
N GLU A 427 7.13 -13.78 12.79
CA GLU A 427 7.59 -12.62 13.55
C GLU A 427 7.90 -12.99 15.00
N SER A 428 8.82 -12.25 15.61
CA SER A 428 9.25 -12.43 16.99
C SER A 428 9.93 -11.16 17.54
N ILE A 429 10.40 -11.22 18.78
CA ILE A 429 10.99 -10.09 19.52
C ILE A 429 12.37 -9.64 19.02
N THR A 430 13.11 -10.52 18.32
CA THR A 430 14.43 -10.21 17.75
C THR A 430 14.58 -10.78 16.33
N GLN A 431 15.46 -10.17 15.53
CA GLN A 431 15.71 -10.64 14.16
C GLN A 431 16.28 -12.07 14.11
N PRO A 432 17.29 -12.44 14.92
CA PRO A 432 17.83 -13.81 14.89
C PRO A 432 16.77 -14.87 15.23
N LEU A 433 15.91 -14.60 16.22
CA LEU A 433 14.84 -15.53 16.61
C LEU A 433 13.76 -15.64 15.54
N THR A 434 13.43 -14.53 14.89
CA THR A 434 12.49 -14.51 13.76
C THR A 434 13.03 -15.30 12.57
N ASP A 435 14.30 -15.10 12.23
CA ASP A 435 14.96 -15.80 11.12
C ASP A 435 15.04 -17.30 11.40
N TRP A 436 15.35 -17.69 12.64
CA TRP A 436 15.31 -19.07 13.09
C TRP A 436 13.90 -19.67 12.97
N LEU A 437 12.86 -18.98 13.49
CA LEU A 437 11.47 -19.44 13.46
C LEU A 437 10.97 -19.60 12.02
N ALA A 438 11.18 -18.61 11.17
CA ALA A 438 10.82 -18.66 9.76
C ALA A 438 11.48 -19.85 9.06
N THR A 439 12.78 -20.07 9.31
CA THR A 439 13.54 -21.17 8.70
C THR A 439 13.04 -22.53 9.17
N LYS A 440 12.78 -22.71 10.49
CA LYS A 440 12.20 -23.95 11.01
C LYS A 440 10.83 -24.25 10.40
N VAL A 441 9.95 -23.27 10.32
CA VAL A 441 8.62 -23.43 9.69
C VAL A 441 8.74 -23.72 8.19
N ALA A 442 9.70 -23.12 7.49
CA ALA A 442 9.96 -23.40 6.09
C ALA A 442 10.44 -24.85 5.85
N ILE A 443 11.33 -25.37 6.72
CA ILE A 443 11.76 -26.78 6.68
C ILE A 443 10.58 -27.72 6.95
N LEU A 444 9.75 -27.42 7.96
CA LEU A 444 8.54 -28.19 8.24
C LEU A 444 7.58 -28.21 7.04
N THR A 445 7.38 -27.05 6.41
CA THR A 445 6.54 -26.90 5.21
C THR A 445 7.08 -27.73 4.06
N HIS A 446 8.38 -27.65 3.78
CA HIS A 446 9.03 -28.46 2.74
C HIS A 446 8.84 -29.95 3.02
N ARG A 447 9.10 -30.40 4.25
CA ARG A 447 8.97 -31.82 4.64
C ARG A 447 7.53 -32.34 4.57
N LEU A 448 6.57 -31.60 5.12
CA LEU A 448 5.19 -32.07 5.33
C LEU A 448 4.25 -31.76 4.15
N ALA A 449 4.62 -30.83 3.26
CA ALA A 449 3.83 -30.45 2.10
C ALA A 449 4.48 -30.83 0.75
N ARG A 450 5.42 -31.79 0.75
CA ARG A 450 6.11 -32.29 -0.47
C ARG A 450 6.84 -31.17 -1.21
N GLY A 451 7.76 -30.53 -0.50
CA GLY A 451 8.67 -29.53 -1.02
C GLY A 451 9.52 -30.07 -2.18
N THR A 452 9.81 -29.20 -3.13
CA THR A 452 10.65 -29.50 -4.29
C THR A 452 11.91 -28.65 -4.26
N GLY A 453 13.04 -29.19 -4.71
CA GLY A 453 14.36 -28.54 -4.59
C GLY A 453 15.00 -28.78 -3.23
N GLU A 454 16.17 -28.17 -3.01
CA GLU A 454 16.91 -28.34 -1.77
C GLU A 454 16.19 -27.64 -0.59
N PRO A 455 16.00 -28.34 0.54
CA PRO A 455 15.46 -27.72 1.74
C PRO A 455 16.47 -26.70 2.31
N LEU A 456 15.97 -25.70 3.02
CA LEU A 456 16.83 -24.78 3.75
C LEU A 456 17.65 -25.54 4.81
N PRO A 457 18.90 -25.13 5.08
CA PRO A 457 19.73 -25.76 6.10
C PRO A 457 19.11 -25.56 7.48
N ASP A 458 19.32 -26.52 8.38
CA ASP A 458 18.85 -26.41 9.75
C ASP A 458 19.51 -25.17 10.41
N PRO A 459 18.72 -24.22 10.95
CA PRO A 459 19.25 -23.02 11.59
C PRO A 459 19.92 -23.28 12.95
N GLY A 460 20.00 -24.53 13.40
CA GLY A 460 20.67 -24.93 14.64
C GLY A 460 19.81 -24.71 15.89
N SER A 461 20.47 -24.49 17.03
CA SER A 461 19.81 -24.20 18.30
C SER A 461 19.05 -22.87 18.24
N MET A 462 17.90 -22.81 18.93
CA MET A 462 17.13 -21.58 19.05
C MET A 462 18.01 -20.47 19.65
N PRO A 463 18.12 -19.30 19.00
CA PRO A 463 18.83 -18.17 19.57
C PRO A 463 17.99 -17.62 20.73
N LEU A 464 18.43 -17.91 21.95
CA LEU A 464 17.81 -17.34 23.15
C LEU A 464 18.17 -15.85 23.24
N PRO A 465 17.20 -14.97 23.56
CA PRO A 465 17.45 -13.54 23.80
C PRO A 465 18.43 -13.27 24.93
#